data_AF-A0A3C0W2T9-F1
#
_entry.id   AF-A0A3C0W2T9-F1
#
_cell.length_a   1.000
_cell.length_b   1.000
_cell.length_c   1.000
_cell.angle_alpha   90.00
_cell.angle_beta   90.00
_cell.angle_gamma   90.00
#
_symmetry.space_group_name_H-M   'P 1'
#
loop_
_entity.id
_entity.type
_entity.pdbx_description
1 polymer ?
#
loop_
_entity_poly.entity_id
_entity_poly.type
_entity_poly.pdbx_seq_one_letter_code
_entity_poly.pdbx_strand_id
1 'polypeptide(L)'
;MIRTLTATGWLAVACLSLALILLTMCAVDDRQRVADRARQAEAHKTLAEGRTAAAQDASAIRDRADARDQQIDQSTQETTDAIRNAPDDAAAGDHGLRSLCKLYPDRDPRCRMLDARPGRVG
;
A
#
# COMPACT_ATOMS: atom_id res chain seq x y z
N MET A 1 -7.23 -16.25 -71.92
CA MET A 1 -6.77 -17.51 -71.30
C MET A 1 -7.60 -17.87 -70.04
N ILE A 2 -8.94 -17.79 -70.11
CA ILE A 2 -9.84 -18.12 -68.96
C ILE A 2 -10.95 -19.11 -69.38
N ARG A 3 -10.99 -19.51 -70.65
CA ARG A 3 -12.17 -20.18 -71.28
C ARG A 3 -12.17 -21.71 -71.24
N THR A 4 -11.42 -22.35 -70.32
CA THR A 4 -11.34 -23.82 -70.23
C THR A 4 -11.45 -24.35 -68.81
N LEU A 5 -12.13 -23.65 -67.91
CA LEU A 5 -12.53 -24.22 -66.62
C LEU A 5 -13.98 -24.67 -66.75
N THR A 6 -14.19 -25.98 -66.81
CA THR A 6 -15.52 -26.60 -66.71
C THR A 6 -16.18 -26.20 -65.39
N ALA A 7 -17.51 -26.22 -65.31
CA ALA A 7 -18.25 -25.83 -64.09
C ALA A 7 -17.77 -26.55 -62.82
N THR A 8 -17.26 -27.77 -62.96
CA THR A 8 -16.61 -28.56 -61.89
C THR A 8 -15.30 -27.95 -61.39
N GLY A 9 -14.51 -27.32 -62.26
CA GLY A 9 -13.27 -26.61 -61.87
C GLY A 9 -13.56 -25.38 -61.03
N TRP A 10 -14.62 -24.62 -61.37
CA TRP A 10 -15.05 -23.49 -60.55
C TRP A 10 -15.59 -23.92 -59.18
N LEU A 11 -16.30 -25.06 -59.12
CA LEU A 11 -16.81 -25.60 -57.87
C LEU A 11 -15.67 -26.07 -56.96
N ALA A 12 -14.63 -26.71 -57.52
CA ALA A 12 -13.44 -27.08 -56.78
C ALA A 12 -12.70 -25.87 -56.20
N VAL A 13 -12.54 -24.80 -56.98
CA VAL A 13 -11.91 -23.55 -56.52
C VAL A 13 -12.74 -22.88 -55.41
N ALA A 14 -14.07 -22.84 -55.55
CA ALA A 14 -14.96 -22.29 -54.52
C ALA A 14 -14.83 -23.08 -53.20
N CYS A 15 -14.87 -24.41 -53.25
CA CYS A 15 -14.68 -25.25 -52.06
C CYS A 15 -13.31 -25.04 -51.41
N LEU A 16 -12.24 -24.94 -52.21
CA LEU A 16 -10.89 -24.77 -51.70
C LEU A 16 -10.69 -23.39 -51.06
N SER A 17 -11.29 -22.34 -51.65
CA SER A 17 -11.31 -20.99 -51.07
C SER A 17 -12.07 -20.94 -49.75
N LEU A 18 -13.23 -21.60 -49.66
CA LEU A 18 -14.04 -21.66 -48.45
C LEU A 18 -13.28 -22.40 -47.32
N ALA A 19 -12.64 -23.53 -47.64
CA ALA A 19 -11.83 -24.28 -46.69
C ALA A 19 -10.66 -23.45 -46.14
N LEU A 20 -9.98 -22.69 -47.01
CA LEU A 20 -8.92 -21.77 -46.60
C LEU A 20 -9.44 -20.68 -45.66
N ILE A 21 -10.58 -20.06 -45.98
CA ILE A 21 -11.18 -19.01 -45.12
C ILE A 21 -11.50 -19.58 -43.74
N LEU A 22 -12.16 -20.75 -43.67
CA LEU A 22 -12.50 -21.38 -42.39
C LEU A 22 -11.25 -21.73 -41.57
N LEU A 23 -10.21 -22.28 -42.20
CA LEU A 23 -8.94 -22.58 -41.53
C LEU A 23 -8.27 -21.32 -40.98
N THR A 24 -8.24 -20.23 -41.77
CA THR A 24 -7.66 -18.96 -41.30
C THR A 24 -8.46 -18.36 -40.16
N MET A 25 -9.79 -18.46 -40.19
CA MET A 25 -10.65 -17.94 -39.12
C MET A 25 -10.45 -18.72 -37.82
N CYS A 26 -10.41 -20.05 -37.87
CA CYS A 26 -10.11 -20.88 -36.69
C CYS A 26 -8.72 -20.58 -36.11
N ALA A 27 -7.71 -20.44 -36.98
CA ALA A 27 -6.34 -20.13 -36.53
C ALA A 27 -6.23 -18.74 -35.89
N VAL A 28 -7.00 -17.76 -36.37
CA VAL A 28 -7.05 -16.42 -35.77
C VAL A 28 -7.82 -16.43 -34.44
N ASP A 29 -8.96 -17.11 -34.36
CA ASP A 29 -9.76 -17.24 -33.14
C ASP A 29 -8.96 -17.89 -32.00
N ASP A 30 -8.24 -18.97 -32.28
CA ASP A 30 -7.42 -19.64 -31.27
C ASP A 30 -6.28 -18.73 -30.79
N ARG A 31 -5.63 -18.00 -31.69
CA ARG A 31 -4.59 -17.02 -31.32
C ARG A 31 -5.16 -15.89 -30.48
N GLN A 32 -6.34 -15.38 -30.82
CA GLN A 32 -7.02 -14.34 -30.03
C GLN A 32 -7.37 -14.84 -28.64
N ARG A 33 -7.94 -16.04 -28.52
CA ARG A 33 -8.26 -16.66 -27.22
C ARG A 33 -7.03 -16.89 -26.35
N VAL A 34 -5.90 -17.29 -26.94
CA VAL A 34 -4.64 -17.45 -26.19
C VAL A 34 -4.13 -16.08 -25.72
N ALA A 35 -4.15 -15.06 -26.58
CA ALA A 35 -3.74 -13.71 -26.20
C ALA A 35 -4.64 -13.12 -25.09
N ASP A 36 -5.95 -13.34 -25.17
CA ASP A 36 -6.89 -12.87 -24.15
C ASP A 36 -6.73 -13.59 -22.82
N ARG A 37 -6.48 -14.91 -22.85
CA ARG A 37 -6.13 -15.67 -21.63
C ARG A 37 -4.83 -15.18 -20.99
N ALA A 38 -3.83 -14.84 -21.80
CA ALA A 38 -2.57 -14.27 -21.29
C ALA A 38 -2.81 -12.91 -20.62
N ARG A 39 -3.59 -12.02 -21.27
CA ARG A 39 -3.97 -10.71 -20.69
C ARG A 39 -4.77 -10.87 -19.40
N GLN A 40 -5.71 -11.81 -19.35
CA GLN A 40 -6.47 -12.11 -18.13
C GLN A 40 -5.55 -12.61 -17.01
N ALA A 41 -4.59 -13.50 -17.33
CA ALA A 41 -3.63 -13.99 -16.35
C ALA A 41 -2.74 -12.86 -15.80
N GLU A 42 -2.27 -11.94 -16.66
CA GLU A 42 -1.52 -10.75 -16.26
C GLU A 42 -2.37 -9.79 -15.40
N ALA A 43 -3.64 -9.59 -15.77
CA ALA A 43 -4.58 -8.79 -14.99
C ALA A 43 -4.83 -9.39 -13.60
N HIS A 44 -5.01 -10.71 -13.51
CA HIS A 44 -5.18 -11.40 -12.22
C HIS A 44 -3.91 -11.32 -11.36
N LYS A 45 -2.74 -11.46 -11.97
CA LYS A 45 -1.45 -11.33 -11.28
C LYS A 45 -1.27 -9.93 -10.71
N THR A 46 -1.50 -8.89 -11.52
CA THR A 46 -1.38 -7.48 -11.08
C THR A 46 -2.42 -7.12 -10.01
N LEU A 47 -3.64 -7.63 -10.10
CA LEU A 47 -4.66 -7.49 -9.05
C LEU A 47 -4.25 -8.16 -7.73
N ALA A 48 -3.65 -9.35 -7.80
CA ALA A 48 -3.15 -10.05 -6.62
C ALA A 48 -1.98 -9.30 -5.98
N GLU A 49 -1.00 -8.87 -6.78
CA GLU A 49 0.15 -8.07 -6.33
C GLU A 49 -0.30 -6.74 -5.69
N GLY A 50 -1.23 -6.03 -6.33
CA GLY A 50 -1.80 -4.80 -5.79
C GLY A 50 -2.50 -4.99 -4.44
N ARG A 51 -3.28 -6.07 -4.28
CA ARG A 51 -3.90 -6.41 -2.98
C ARG A 51 -2.86 -6.73 -1.91
N THR A 52 -1.79 -7.45 -2.25
CA THR A 52 -0.72 -7.75 -1.29
C THR A 52 0.06 -6.51 -0.86
N ALA A 53 0.36 -5.60 -1.79
CA ALA A 53 1.06 -4.36 -1.47
C ALA A 53 0.21 -3.43 -0.58
N ALA A 54 -1.08 -3.29 -0.90
CA ALA A 54 -2.00 -2.49 -0.08
C ALA A 54 -2.18 -3.08 1.34
N ALA A 55 -2.22 -4.41 1.46
CA ALA A 55 -2.29 -5.06 2.77
C ALA A 55 -1.02 -4.84 3.61
N GLN A 56 0.16 -4.90 2.99
CA GLN A 56 1.45 -4.64 3.66
C GLN A 56 1.59 -3.18 4.11
N ASP A 57 1.16 -2.23 3.28
CA ASP A 57 1.18 -0.81 3.65
C ASP A 57 0.23 -0.52 4.82
N ALA A 58 -0.98 -1.09 4.79
CA ALA A 58 -1.94 -0.97 5.88
C ALA A 58 -1.41 -1.56 7.20
N SER A 59 -0.75 -2.73 7.16
CA SER A 59 -0.13 -3.30 8.36
C SER A 59 1.03 -2.43 8.87
N ALA A 60 1.88 -1.92 7.99
CA ALA A 60 3.00 -1.07 8.39
C ALA A 60 2.55 0.26 9.01
N ILE A 61 1.45 0.85 8.53
CA ILE A 61 0.84 2.04 9.13
C ILE A 61 0.31 1.71 10.52
N ARG A 62 -0.41 0.60 10.65
CA ARG A 62 -0.96 0.15 11.93
C ARG A 62 0.13 -0.16 12.96
N ASP A 63 1.16 -0.90 12.58
CA ASP A 63 2.27 -1.25 13.48
C ASP A 63 2.99 0.01 13.99
N ARG A 64 3.16 1.02 13.13
CA ARG A 64 3.72 2.32 13.53
C ARG A 64 2.79 3.10 14.45
N ALA A 65 1.48 3.00 14.26
CA ALA A 65 0.50 3.64 15.15
C ALA A 65 0.52 2.95 16.52
N ASP A 66 0.44 1.61 16.56
CA ASP A 66 0.48 0.82 17.79
C ASP A 66 1.80 1.08 18.56
N ALA A 67 2.94 1.19 17.87
CA ALA A 67 4.21 1.54 18.49
C ALA A 67 4.22 2.96 19.10
N ARG A 68 3.57 3.94 18.45
CA ARG A 68 3.43 5.29 19.00
C ARG A 68 2.51 5.31 20.21
N ASP A 69 1.39 4.60 20.15
CA ASP A 69 0.43 4.52 21.26
C ASP A 69 1.08 3.85 22.47
N GLN A 70 1.83 2.75 22.28
CA GLN A 70 2.61 2.13 23.36
C GLN A 70 3.62 3.11 23.98
N GLN A 71 4.28 3.93 23.16
CA GLN A 71 5.22 4.94 23.67
C GLN A 71 4.52 6.03 24.47
N ILE A 72 3.34 6.47 24.04
CA ILE A 72 2.52 7.47 24.74
C ILE A 72 1.99 6.89 26.06
N ASP A 73 1.49 5.66 26.04
CA ASP A 73 0.99 4.97 27.22
C ASP A 73 2.09 4.79 28.26
N GLN A 74 3.28 4.33 27.84
CA GLN A 74 4.44 4.23 28.73
C GLN A 74 4.83 5.59 29.32
N SER A 75 4.96 6.63 28.48
CA SER A 75 5.31 7.98 28.96
C SER A 75 4.26 8.55 29.93
N THR A 76 2.98 8.26 29.70
CA THR A 76 1.87 8.71 30.56
C THR A 76 1.87 7.95 31.87
N GLN A 77 2.10 6.64 31.84
CA GLN A 77 2.19 5.79 33.01
C GLN A 77 3.40 6.19 33.89
N GLU A 78 4.58 6.35 33.30
CA GLU A 78 5.78 6.82 34.01
C GLU A 78 5.55 8.18 34.68
N THR A 79 4.92 9.12 33.98
CA THR A 79 4.61 10.44 34.54
C THR A 79 3.60 10.32 35.69
N THR A 80 2.55 9.53 35.51
CA THR A 80 1.51 9.32 36.52
C THR A 80 2.09 8.67 37.78
N ASP A 81 2.93 7.66 37.61
CA ASP A 81 3.59 6.98 38.71
C ASP A 81 4.59 7.91 39.42
N ALA A 82 5.32 8.74 38.69
CA ALA A 82 6.22 9.74 39.27
C ALA A 82 5.46 10.79 40.10
N ILE A 83 4.29 11.23 39.64
CA ILE A 83 3.42 12.16 40.39
C ILE A 83 2.84 11.47 41.62
N ARG A 84 2.30 10.24 41.48
CA ARG A 84 1.64 9.51 42.56
C ARG A 84 2.61 9.11 43.67
N ASN A 85 3.85 8.77 43.33
CA ASN A 85 4.88 8.33 44.27
C ASN A 85 5.83 9.46 44.69
N ALA A 86 5.50 10.72 44.39
CA ALA A 86 6.31 11.85 44.78
C ALA A 86 6.36 11.98 46.32
N PRO A 87 7.51 12.39 46.89
CA PRO A 87 7.68 12.53 48.34
C PRO A 87 6.87 13.70 48.94
N ASP A 88 6.54 14.70 48.13
CA ASP A 88 5.74 15.87 48.52
C ASP A 88 5.02 16.49 47.31
N ASP A 89 4.10 17.42 47.58
CA ASP A 89 3.29 18.10 46.57
C ASP A 89 4.13 18.96 45.61
N ALA A 90 5.30 19.45 46.05
CA ALA A 90 6.19 20.24 45.21
C ALA A 90 6.86 19.36 44.14
N ALA A 91 7.37 18.19 44.55
CA ALA A 91 7.92 17.19 43.64
C ALA A 91 6.85 16.65 42.67
N ALA A 92 5.63 16.42 43.15
CA ALA A 92 4.48 16.05 42.30
C ALA A 92 4.19 17.13 41.25
N GLY A 93 4.18 18.40 41.66
CA GLY A 93 4.02 19.56 40.78
C GLY A 93 5.13 19.69 39.73
N ASP A 94 6.37 19.43 40.10
CA ASP A 94 7.52 19.45 39.18
C ASP A 94 7.47 18.32 38.14
N HIS A 95 7.04 17.11 38.53
CA HIS A 95 6.82 16.02 37.59
C HIS A 95 5.70 16.35 36.59
N GLY A 96 4.59 16.92 37.07
CA GLY A 96 3.49 17.39 36.21
C GLY A 96 3.92 18.51 35.26
N LEU A 97 4.64 19.51 35.77
CA LEU A 97 5.15 20.63 34.97
C LEU A 97 6.12 20.13 33.89
N ARG A 98 7.04 19.22 34.22
CA ARG A 98 8.00 18.67 33.26
C ARG A 98 7.30 17.90 32.13
N SER A 99 6.23 17.16 32.44
CA SER A 99 5.41 16.50 31.42
C SER A 99 4.68 17.51 30.53
N LEU A 100 4.06 18.53 31.14
CA LEU A 100 3.40 19.60 30.41
C LEU A 100 4.37 20.34 29.45
N CYS A 101 5.59 20.62 29.92
CA CYS A 101 6.61 21.30 29.14
C CYS A 101 7.15 20.46 27.97
N LYS A 102 7.18 19.13 28.09
CA LYS A 102 7.51 18.24 26.96
C LYS A 102 6.46 18.30 25.84
N LEU A 103 5.18 18.46 26.20
CA LEU A 103 4.09 18.54 25.22
C LEU A 103 3.89 19.97 24.68
N TYR A 104 4.09 20.99 25.52
CA TYR A 104 3.82 22.39 25.23
C TYR A 104 4.94 23.30 25.76
N PRO A 105 6.08 23.42 25.05
CA PRO A 105 7.26 24.13 25.54
C PRO A 105 7.03 25.63 25.74
N ASP A 106 6.07 26.24 25.03
CA ASP A 106 5.78 27.68 25.11
C ASP A 106 4.66 28.04 26.10
N ARG A 107 4.03 27.03 26.75
CA ARG A 107 2.81 27.24 27.53
C ARG A 107 3.04 27.79 28.93
N ASP A 108 4.19 27.52 29.53
CA ASP A 108 4.59 28.05 30.83
C ASP A 108 6.00 28.65 30.73
N PRO A 109 6.25 29.87 31.24
CA PRO A 109 7.59 30.46 31.25
C PRO A 109 8.67 29.57 31.89
N ARG A 110 8.28 28.71 32.85
CA ARG A 110 9.17 27.76 33.51
C ARG A 110 9.63 26.63 32.59
N CYS A 111 8.90 26.36 31.51
CA CYS A 111 9.30 25.34 30.53
C CYS A 111 10.63 25.66 29.85
N ARG A 112 10.91 26.95 29.58
CA ARG A 112 12.21 27.38 29.04
C ARG A 112 13.37 27.14 29.99
N MET A 113 13.13 27.16 31.31
CA MET A 113 14.16 26.84 32.31
C MET A 113 14.39 25.32 32.44
N LEU A 114 13.33 24.52 32.26
CA LEU A 114 13.40 23.05 32.25
C LEU A 114 14.02 22.49 30.96
N ASP A 115 13.84 23.17 29.82
CA ASP A 115 14.44 22.84 28.53
C ASP A 115 15.92 23.25 28.38
N ALA A 116 16.45 24.00 29.34
CA ALA A 116 17.88 24.28 29.46
C ALA A 116 18.61 22.97 29.81
N ARG A 117 18.80 22.11 28.81
CA ARG A 117 19.74 20.99 28.87
C ARG A 117 21.08 21.52 29.41
N PRO A 118 21.76 20.81 30.33
CA PRO A 118 23.10 21.19 30.71
C PRO A 118 23.98 21.08 29.45
N GLY A 119 24.33 22.21 28.85
CA GLY A 119 25.24 22.25 27.69
C GLY A 119 24.80 23.05 26.47
N ARG A 120 23.75 23.88 26.51
CA ARG A 120 23.55 24.88 25.44
C ARG A 120 23.26 26.26 26.01
N VAL A 121 24.35 26.95 26.38
CA VAL A 121 24.39 28.41 26.43
C VAL A 121 24.50 28.93 25.00
N GLY A 122 23.52 29.74 24.59
CA GLY A 122 23.71 30.75 23.56
C GLY A 122 24.24 32.03 24.20
#